data_AF-A0A821WTS1-F1
#
_entry.id   AF-A0A821WTS1-F1
#
_cell.length_a   1.000
_cell.length_b   1.000
_cell.length_c   1.000
_cell.angle_alpha   90.00
_cell.angle_beta   90.00
_cell.angle_gamma   90.00
#
_symmetry.space_group_name_H-M   'P 1'
#
loop_
_entity.id
_entity.type
_entity.pdbx_description
1 polymer ?
#
loop_
_entity_poly.entity_id
_entity_poly.type
_entity_poly.pdbx_seq_one_letter_code
_entity_poly.pdbx_strand_id
1 'polypeptide(L)'
;MSYLSDRQYGLLSHRRLLVKLKNSSSITRRLNLEYTLNVHRGCVNTIWWNELGTTILSGSDDQNLIVTDPFTRQVLTKVHSGHRENIFSAKFLPETNDRRVVSCSGDGV
;
A
#
# COMPACT_ATOMS: atom_id res chain seq x y z
N MET A 1 3.97 -6.08 18.79
CA MET A 1 4.10 -5.77 17.35
C MET A 1 3.89 -4.28 17.21
N SER A 2 4.81 -3.54 16.59
CA SER A 2 4.68 -2.08 16.42
C SER A 2 4.13 -1.77 15.02
N TYR A 3 2.93 -1.21 14.95
CA TYR A 3 2.37 -0.67 13.71
C TYR A 3 3.20 0.54 13.25
N LEU A 4 3.11 0.92 11.97
CA LEU A 4 3.84 2.10 11.46
C LEU A 4 3.48 3.37 12.25
N SER A 5 2.22 3.51 12.66
CA SER A 5 1.73 4.59 13.54
C SER A 5 2.44 4.65 14.89
N ASP A 6 2.87 3.51 15.41
CA ASP A 6 3.38 3.35 16.77
C ASP A 6 4.91 3.44 16.83
N ARG A 7 5.58 3.55 15.67
CA ARG A 7 7.03 3.69 15.63
C ARG A 7 7.42 5.06 16.17
N GLN A 8 8.13 5.07 17.30
CA GLN A 8 8.61 6.31 17.92
C GLN A 8 9.52 7.09 16.97
N TYR A 9 9.18 8.35 16.73
CA TYR A 9 9.93 9.30 15.91
C TYR A 9 11.10 9.98 16.67
N GLY A 10 11.48 9.43 17.82
CA GLY A 10 12.36 10.07 18.79
C GLY A 10 11.72 11.31 19.42
N LEU A 11 12.53 12.31 19.78
CA LEU A 11 12.08 13.57 20.39
C LEU A 11 11.44 14.57 19.41
N LEU A 12 11.27 14.18 18.14
CA LEU A 12 10.75 15.07 17.10
C LEU A 12 9.25 14.89 16.93
N SER A 13 8.52 16.02 16.84
CA SER A 13 7.13 15.98 16.39
C SER A 13 7.04 15.50 14.94
N HIS A 14 5.93 14.88 14.57
CA HIS A 14 5.68 14.35 13.22
C HIS A 14 5.97 15.39 12.12
N ARG A 15 5.50 16.64 12.30
CA ARG A 15 5.76 17.74 11.36
C ARG A 15 7.26 18.08 11.22
N ARG A 16 8.00 18.14 12.34
CA ARG A 16 9.45 18.43 12.30
C ARG A 16 10.23 17.32 11.65
N LEU A 17 9.85 16.06 11.93
CA LEU A 17 10.41 14.90 11.26
C LEU A 17 10.19 15.00 9.76
N LEU A 18 8.94 15.18 9.29
CA LEU A 18 8.63 15.29 7.87
C LEU A 18 9.43 16.39 7.17
N VAL A 19 9.55 17.58 7.76
CA VAL A 19 10.36 18.67 7.18
C VAL A 19 11.84 18.27 7.06
N LYS A 20 12.37 17.56 8.05
CA LYS A 20 13.77 17.10 8.05
C LYS A 20 14.01 15.94 7.07
N LEU A 21 13.04 15.05 6.91
CA LEU A 21 13.15 13.90 6.02
C LEU A 21 12.90 14.28 4.56
N LYS A 22 12.02 15.26 4.31
CA LYS A 22 11.67 15.72 2.98
C LYS A 22 12.92 16.16 2.22
N ASN A 23 13.20 15.50 1.10
CA ASN A 23 14.37 15.74 0.24
C ASN A 23 15.74 15.50 0.92
N SER A 24 15.80 14.75 2.02
CA SER A 24 17.07 14.44 2.67
C SER A 24 17.82 13.33 1.93
N SER A 25 18.93 13.69 1.29
CA SER A 25 19.81 12.75 0.58
C SER A 25 20.36 11.65 1.50
N SER A 26 20.59 11.96 2.78
CA SER A 26 21.06 10.99 3.77
C SER A 26 20.03 9.89 4.04
N ILE A 27 18.73 10.19 3.98
CA ILE A 27 17.67 9.19 4.17
C ILE A 27 17.44 8.41 2.88
N THR A 28 17.40 9.07 1.72
CA THR A 28 17.21 8.35 0.45
C THR A 28 18.35 7.37 0.18
N ARG A 29 19.60 7.71 0.52
CA ARG A 29 20.75 6.80 0.44
C ARG A 29 20.69 5.59 1.38
N ARG A 30 19.84 5.64 2.40
CA ARG A 30 19.64 4.55 3.36
C ARG A 30 18.47 3.64 3.00
N LEU A 31 17.72 3.94 1.93
CA LEU A 31 16.66 3.07 1.45
C LEU A 31 17.27 1.80 0.88
N ASN A 32 16.82 0.67 1.38
CA ASN A 32 17.16 -0.65 0.90
C ASN A 32 15.89 -1.47 0.71
N LEU A 33 15.97 -2.48 -0.15
CA LEU A 33 14.90 -3.47 -0.27
C LEU A 33 14.80 -4.24 1.05
N GLU A 34 13.64 -4.15 1.71
CA GLU A 34 13.37 -4.93 2.92
C GLU A 34 12.87 -6.33 2.53
N TYR A 35 11.80 -6.41 1.74
CA TYR A 35 11.19 -7.67 1.28
C TYR A 35 10.50 -7.51 -0.08
N THR A 36 10.26 -8.65 -0.75
CA THR A 36 9.46 -8.75 -1.98
C THR A 36 8.19 -9.55 -1.70
N LEU A 37 7.03 -8.99 -2.04
CA LEU A 37 5.73 -9.66 -1.92
C LEU A 37 5.30 -10.19 -3.30
N ASN A 38 5.52 -11.49 -3.53
CA ASN A 38 5.17 -12.16 -4.79
C ASN A 38 3.69 -12.59 -4.82
N VAL A 39 2.78 -11.61 -4.76
CA VAL A 39 1.33 -11.87 -4.60
C VAL A 39 0.54 -11.79 -5.91
N HIS A 40 1.08 -11.08 -6.91
CA HIS A 40 0.46 -10.88 -8.22
C HIS A 40 1.17 -11.68 -9.33
N ARG A 41 0.43 -11.99 -10.41
CA ARG A 41 0.94 -12.68 -11.60
C ARG A 41 1.17 -11.74 -12.81
N GLY A 42 0.90 -10.44 -12.65
CA GLY A 42 1.11 -9.41 -13.66
C GLY A 42 1.72 -8.15 -13.04
N CYS A 43 1.84 -7.08 -13.84
CA CYS A 43 2.35 -5.80 -13.34
C CYS A 43 1.46 -5.30 -12.20
N VAL A 44 2.07 -4.74 -11.15
CA VAL A 44 1.36 -4.05 -10.08
C VAL A 44 1.36 -2.58 -10.42
N ASN A 45 0.19 -2.03 -10.74
CA ASN A 45 0.07 -0.64 -11.20
C ASN A 45 -0.30 0.32 -10.06
N THR A 46 -0.79 -0.22 -8.94
CA THR A 46 -1.27 0.59 -7.81
C THR A 46 -0.96 -0.08 -6.49
N ILE A 47 -0.53 0.73 -5.51
CA ILE A 47 -0.43 0.36 -4.10
C ILE A 47 -1.02 1.48 -3.25
N TRP A 48 -1.69 1.12 -2.16
CA TRP A 48 -2.30 2.07 -1.24
C TRP A 48 -2.26 1.54 0.20
N TRP A 49 -1.62 2.28 1.10
CA TRP A 49 -1.69 2.00 2.54
C TRP A 49 -3.07 2.35 3.07
N ASN A 50 -3.62 1.55 3.97
CA ASN A 50 -4.77 1.98 4.75
C ASN A 50 -4.38 3.14 5.69
N GLU A 51 -5.39 3.80 6.26
CA GLU A 51 -5.21 4.99 7.09
C GLU A 51 -4.31 4.74 8.31
N LEU A 52 -4.43 3.55 8.92
CA LEU A 52 -3.63 3.15 10.08
C LEU A 52 -2.21 2.66 9.72
N GLY A 53 -1.89 2.49 8.43
CA GLY A 53 -0.59 1.97 7.99
C GLY A 53 -0.34 0.52 8.41
N THR A 54 -1.40 -0.27 8.56
CA THR A 54 -1.34 -1.69 8.95
C THR A 54 -1.47 -2.64 7.77
N THR A 55 -2.03 -2.19 6.65
CA THR A 55 -2.22 -3.02 5.45
C THR A 55 -1.89 -2.26 4.16
N ILE A 56 -1.55 -3.00 3.11
CA ILE A 56 -1.37 -2.48 1.76
C ILE A 56 -2.41 -3.14 0.84
N LEU A 57 -3.21 -2.31 0.17
CA LEU A 57 -3.99 -2.68 -1.00
C LEU A 57 -3.11 -2.58 -2.24
N SER A 58 -3.19 -3.57 -3.12
CA SER A 58 -2.48 -3.62 -4.40
C SER A 58 -3.44 -4.06 -5.51
N GLY A 59 -3.22 -3.56 -6.73
CA GLY A 59 -4.00 -3.90 -7.92
C GLY A 59 -3.09 -4.14 -9.13
N SER A 60 -3.49 -5.08 -9.99
CA SER A 60 -2.61 -5.63 -11.04
C SER A 60 -3.32 -5.92 -12.36
N ASP A 61 -2.53 -6.10 -13.41
CA ASP A 61 -2.91 -6.70 -14.71
C ASP A 61 -3.54 -8.09 -14.57
N ASP A 62 -3.27 -8.80 -13.46
CA ASP A 62 -3.92 -10.09 -13.21
C ASP A 62 -5.40 -9.98 -12.78
N GLN A 63 -5.97 -8.76 -12.83
CA GLN A 63 -7.36 -8.42 -12.52
C GLN A 63 -7.74 -8.66 -11.05
N ASN A 64 -6.77 -8.87 -10.16
CA ASN A 64 -7.02 -9.00 -8.73
C ASN A 64 -6.65 -7.74 -7.96
N LEU A 65 -7.41 -7.52 -6.90
CA LEU A 65 -7.05 -6.67 -5.79
C LEU A 65 -6.54 -7.57 -4.66
N ILE A 66 -5.38 -7.24 -4.09
CA ILE A 66 -4.80 -8.01 -2.97
C ILE A 66 -4.52 -7.06 -1.81
N VAL A 67 -5.04 -7.42 -0.64
CA VAL A 67 -4.72 -6.77 0.63
C VAL A 67 -3.70 -7.64 1.35
N THR A 68 -2.59 -7.04 1.75
CA THR A 68 -1.49 -7.69 2.46
C THR A 68 -1.21 -7.02 3.79
N ASP A 69 -0.77 -7.82 4.76
CA ASP A 69 -0.05 -7.34 5.93
C ASP A 69 1.43 -7.29 5.56
N PRO A 70 2.05 -6.10 5.45
CA PRO A 70 3.43 -5.96 5.02
C PRO A 70 4.45 -6.35 6.10
N PHE A 71 4.05 -6.38 7.38
CA PHE A 71 4.97 -6.73 8.48
C PHE A 71 5.06 -8.24 8.66
N THR A 72 3.93 -8.94 8.55
CA THR A 72 3.88 -10.41 8.57
C THR A 72 4.08 -11.03 7.20
N ARG A 73 4.02 -10.22 6.13
CA ARG A 73 4.17 -10.61 4.72
C ARG A 73 3.07 -11.57 4.26
N GLN A 74 1.91 -11.50 4.92
CA GLN A 74 0.78 -12.37 4.63
C GLN A 74 -0.20 -11.70 3.67
N VAL A 75 -0.79 -12.51 2.80
CA VAL A 75 -1.99 -12.12 2.06
C VAL A 75 -3.16 -12.24 3.02
N LEU A 76 -3.81 -11.11 3.30
CA LEU A 76 -5.01 -11.07 4.14
C LEU A 76 -6.25 -11.41 3.30
N THR A 77 -6.35 -10.82 2.12
CA THR A 77 -7.49 -11.00 1.21
C THR A 77 -7.02 -10.90 -0.23
N LYS A 78 -7.56 -11.77 -1.09
CA LYS A 78 -7.46 -11.68 -2.54
C LYS A 78 -8.86 -11.62 -3.14
N VAL A 79 -9.12 -10.63 -3.98
CA VAL A 79 -10.42 -10.40 -4.61
C VAL A 79 -10.19 -10.31 -6.12
N HIS A 80 -10.89 -11.14 -6.89
CA HIS A 80 -11.00 -10.90 -8.31
C HIS A 80 -11.95 -9.71 -8.52
N SER A 81 -11.45 -8.64 -9.14
CA SER A 81 -12.14 -7.34 -9.18
C SER A 81 -13.38 -7.34 -10.08
N GLY A 82 -13.53 -8.33 -10.96
CA GLY A 82 -14.53 -8.34 -12.03
C GLY A 82 -14.13 -7.51 -13.26
N HIS A 83 -13.06 -6.72 -13.18
CA HIS A 83 -12.45 -6.08 -14.35
C HIS A 83 -11.90 -7.13 -15.30
N ARG A 84 -12.00 -6.85 -16.60
CA ARG A 84 -11.48 -7.72 -17.67
C ARG A 84 -10.14 -7.27 -18.23
N GLU A 85 -9.65 -6.13 -17.76
CA GLU A 85 -8.41 -5.49 -18.18
C GLU A 85 -7.63 -5.00 -16.96
N ASN A 86 -6.49 -4.36 -17.21
CA ASN A 86 -5.55 -3.92 -16.18
C ASN A 86 -6.21 -2.98 -15.17
N ILE A 87 -6.01 -3.28 -13.89
CA ILE A 87 -6.35 -2.34 -12.81
C ILE A 87 -5.28 -1.26 -12.79
N PHE A 88 -5.68 -0.01 -13.01
CA PHE A 88 -4.76 1.14 -13.00
C PHE A 88 -4.70 1.86 -11.65
N SER A 89 -5.78 1.81 -10.88
CA SER A 89 -5.84 2.45 -9.56
C SER A 89 -6.80 1.72 -8.64
N ALA A 90 -6.44 1.65 -7.36
CA ALA A 90 -7.28 1.13 -6.31
C ALA A 90 -7.03 1.86 -4.99
N LYS A 91 -8.08 2.12 -4.21
CA LYS A 91 -8.00 2.80 -2.90
C LYS A 91 -8.98 2.23 -1.91
N PHE A 92 -8.62 2.26 -0.63
CA PHE A 92 -9.61 2.11 0.45
C PHE A 92 -10.57 3.30 0.45
N LEU A 93 -11.85 3.01 0.64
CA LEU A 93 -12.86 4.05 0.79
C LEU A 93 -12.79 4.60 2.24
N PRO A 94 -12.61 5.91 2.45
CA PRO A 94 -12.58 6.51 3.78
C PRO A 94 -13.85 6.21 4.58
N GLU A 95 -13.74 6.24 5.92
CA GLU A 95 -14.87 6.02 6.84
C GLU A 95 -15.53 4.63 6.71
N THR A 96 -14.81 3.64 6.16
CA THR A 96 -15.32 2.27 6.03
C THR A 96 -14.58 1.23 6.84
N ASN A 97 -13.64 1.64 7.70
CA ASN A 97 -12.74 0.73 8.43
C ASN A 97 -12.10 -0.31 7.49
N ASP A 98 -11.59 0.16 6.35
CA ASP A 98 -10.94 -0.64 5.30
C ASP A 98 -11.83 -1.74 4.68
N ARG A 99 -13.14 -1.72 4.91
CA ARG A 99 -14.08 -2.75 4.41
C ARG A 99 -14.52 -2.54 2.98
N ARG A 100 -14.28 -1.36 2.41
CA ARG A 100 -14.60 -1.07 1.02
C ARG A 100 -13.39 -0.53 0.28
N VAL A 101 -13.31 -0.93 -0.97
CA VAL A 101 -12.31 -0.46 -1.92
C VAL A 101 -13.00 0.01 -3.19
N VAL A 102 -12.37 0.96 -3.88
CA VAL A 102 -12.76 1.39 -5.22
C VAL A 102 -11.58 1.13 -6.13
N SER A 103 -11.84 0.54 -7.30
CA SER A 103 -10.84 0.31 -8.35
C SER A 103 -11.34 0.80 -9.70
N CYS A 104 -10.40 1.12 -10.60
CA CYS A 104 -10.70 1.40 -12.00
C CYS A 104 -9.76 0.63 -12.93
N SER A 105 -10.27 0.36 -14.13
CA SER A 105 -9.64 -0.48 -15.14
C SER A 105 -9.67 0.18 -16.51
N GLY A 106 -8.84 -0.33 -17.42
CA GLY A 106 -8.87 0.02 -18.85
C GLY A 106 -9.96 -0.67 -19.66
N ASP A 107 -10.97 -1.27 -19.02
CA ASP A 107 -12.00 -2.05 -19.70
C ASP A 107 -12.96 -1.20 -20.56
N GLY A 108 -12.97 0.12 -20.40
CA GLY A 108 -13.62 1.06 -21.32
C GLY A 108 -15.15 0.97 -21.33
N VAL A 109 -15.76 0.46 -20.25
CA VAL A 109 -17.21 0.30 -20.08
C VAL A 109 -17.80 1.37 -19.18
#